data_AF-A0A941WFN7-F1
#
_entry.id   AF-A0A941WFN7-F1
#
_cell.length_a   1.000
_cell.length_b   1.000
_cell.length_c   1.000
_cell.angle_alpha   90.00
_cell.angle_beta   90.00
_cell.angle_gamma   90.00
#
_symmetry.space_group_name_H-M   'P 1'
#
loop_
_entity.id
_entity.type
_entity.pdbx_description
1 polymer ?
#
loop_
_entity_poly.entity_id
_entity_poly.type
_entity_poly.pdbx_seq_one_letter_code
_entity_poly.pdbx_strand_id
1 'polypeptide(L)'
;WAFFVYIVIICICIVLFYNYKKAKLEEKHRINQDLFESKKEKELYDAKIQFFTFITHEIRTPLTLIKAPLEKIIKSKDGNPSTRENLQIIEKNTQQLLNLSNQLLDFRKTESRGFRLNYVHTDVTLWLHTILQPFLPVIEQENKRFTCDIPDESFYAFIDREAFSKIMNNLLTNAIKYSDKYISLQLQRQEDGKEFIISVTNDGMLIPDSEIENIFTPFYRLKETEHQQGSGIGLSLARSLAEFHKGSLNYTQTPEGMNRFILTLPKEQEDCYLLTTGKNTEDAITESNDDQNDDKPMILIVEDQEDMRRFIARELAETYRIREAANGKEAICILKDQPVSLILSDVMMPVMDGFELCNVVKNDVNYSHIPFILLTAQHNLQSRLKGLNNGADAYMEKPFSIELLVAQVANLLKSREVLTRTYKETPSTPATSLAVSTVDDLFLRKLNAYLEEHITNDALNVEMLATEMGMSTSSLYRKVKGLSGLSPVEFIKIARLKQAVLLMKNGENRINEIAFRTGFSSPAYFSTCFQKQYGKTPTEFMKEC
;
A
#
# COMPACT_ATOMS: atom_id res chain seq x y z
N TRP A 1 16.67 46.07 -75.31
CA TRP A 1 15.36 45.63 -74.80
C TRP A 1 15.43 44.27 -74.09
N ALA A 2 15.87 43.17 -74.72
CA ALA A 2 15.93 41.84 -74.08
C ALA A 2 16.81 41.75 -72.80
N PHE A 3 18.01 42.35 -72.79
CA PHE A 3 18.89 42.34 -71.60
C PHE A 3 18.27 43.03 -70.37
N PHE A 4 17.49 44.09 -70.57
CA PHE A 4 16.79 44.78 -69.49
C PHE A 4 15.72 43.88 -68.86
N VAL A 5 14.97 43.15 -69.69
CA VAL A 5 13.97 42.17 -69.22
C VAL A 5 14.62 41.05 -68.42
N TYR A 6 15.77 40.51 -68.87
CA TYR A 6 16.50 39.48 -68.11
C TYR A 6 16.99 39.98 -66.74
N ILE A 7 17.49 41.22 -66.66
CA ILE A 7 17.91 41.83 -65.40
C ILE A 7 16.72 41.98 -64.44
N VAL A 8 15.58 42.45 -64.94
CA VAL A 8 14.36 42.59 -64.13
C VAL A 8 13.87 41.23 -63.60
N ILE A 9 13.87 40.20 -64.45
CA ILE A 9 13.50 38.84 -64.02
C ILE A 9 14.45 38.32 -62.94
N ILE A 10 15.77 38.50 -63.10
CA ILE A 10 16.76 38.09 -62.11
C ILE A 10 16.53 38.82 -60.77
N CYS A 11 16.28 40.13 -60.79
CA CYS A 11 15.96 40.89 -59.59
C CYS A 11 14.69 40.38 -58.90
N ILE A 12 13.64 40.06 -59.67
CA ILE A 12 12.41 39.48 -59.12
C ILE A 12 12.69 38.10 -58.50
N CYS A 13 13.45 37.23 -59.17
CA CYS A 13 13.84 35.93 -58.64
C CYS A 13 14.65 36.05 -57.35
N ILE A 14 15.57 37.02 -57.25
CA ILE A 14 16.36 37.28 -56.04
C ILE A 14 15.44 37.75 -54.90
N VAL A 15 14.51 38.66 -55.16
CA VAL A 15 13.55 39.15 -54.15
C VAL A 15 12.63 38.02 -53.67
N LEU A 16 12.10 37.19 -54.60
CA LEU A 16 11.29 36.03 -54.25
C LEU A 16 12.07 35.00 -53.43
N PHE A 17 13.33 34.72 -53.82
CA PHE A 17 14.19 33.80 -53.08
C PHE A 17 14.53 34.31 -51.68
N TYR A 18 14.82 35.61 -51.55
CA TYR A 18 15.06 36.26 -50.27
C TYR A 18 13.84 36.19 -49.35
N ASN A 19 12.65 36.53 -49.88
CA ASN A 19 11.39 36.46 -49.14
C ASN A 19 11.05 35.03 -48.71
N TYR A 20 11.27 34.03 -49.58
CA TYR A 20 11.09 32.61 -49.24
C TYR A 20 12.04 32.17 -48.12
N LYS A 21 13.32 32.53 -48.21
CA LYS A 21 14.31 32.20 -47.16
C LYS A 21 13.99 32.88 -45.83
N LYS A 22 13.54 34.14 -45.86
CA LYS A 22 13.13 34.90 -44.68
C LYS A 22 11.92 34.24 -44.00
N ALA A 23 10.86 33.93 -44.74
CA ALA A 23 9.67 33.26 -44.21
C ALA A 23 9.99 31.91 -43.59
N LYS A 24 10.86 31.11 -44.23
CA LYS A 24 11.29 29.80 -43.70
C LYS A 24 12.14 29.90 -42.42
N LEU A 25 12.93 30.97 -42.30
CA LEU A 25 13.73 31.23 -41.09
C LEU A 25 12.83 31.66 -39.92
N GLU A 26 11.86 32.55 -40.19
CA GLU A 26 10.87 33.00 -39.20
C GLU A 26 10.00 31.83 -38.71
N GLU A 27 9.56 30.94 -39.61
CA GLU A 27 8.83 29.72 -39.23
C GLU A 27 9.66 28.81 -38.31
N LYS A 28 10.94 28.61 -38.63
CA LYS A 28 11.85 27.82 -37.78
C LYS A 28 12.09 28.47 -36.42
N HIS A 29 12.20 29.80 -36.36
CA HIS A 29 12.31 30.53 -35.09
C HIS A 29 11.05 30.39 -34.25
N ARG A 30 9.86 30.52 -34.85
CA ARG A 30 8.58 30.32 -34.17
C ARG A 30 8.47 28.92 -33.59
N ILE A 31 8.71 27.88 -34.40
CA ILE A 31 8.66 26.48 -33.94
C ILE A 31 9.64 26.25 -32.77
N ASN A 32 10.87 26.77 -32.87
CA ASN A 32 11.86 26.61 -31.81
C ASN A 32 11.48 27.38 -30.52
N GLN A 33 10.85 28.56 -30.65
CA GLN A 33 10.31 29.30 -29.51
C GLN A 33 9.18 28.54 -28.83
N ASP A 34 8.20 28.05 -29.59
CA ASP A 34 7.09 27.24 -29.08
C ASP A 34 7.60 25.98 -28.35
N LEU A 35 8.60 25.29 -28.93
CA LEU A 35 9.24 24.11 -28.33
C LEU A 35 9.99 24.45 -27.04
N PHE A 36 10.68 25.59 -27.01
CA PHE A 36 11.40 26.05 -25.83
C PHE A 36 10.45 26.46 -24.71
N GLU A 37 9.37 27.18 -25.02
CA GLU A 37 8.31 27.54 -24.08
C GLU A 37 7.64 26.31 -23.50
N SER A 38 7.19 25.38 -24.36
CA SER A 38 6.56 24.12 -23.91
C SER A 38 7.51 23.28 -23.03
N LYS A 39 8.80 23.24 -23.36
CA LYS A 39 9.80 22.53 -22.54
C LYS A 39 10.00 23.22 -21.20
N LYS A 40 10.11 24.55 -21.17
CA LYS A 40 10.22 25.32 -19.92
C LYS A 40 8.99 25.19 -19.05
N GLU A 41 7.81 25.24 -19.64
CA GLU A 41 6.54 25.04 -18.92
C GLU A 41 6.49 23.65 -18.30
N LYS A 42 6.92 22.61 -19.05
CA LYS A 42 7.04 21.25 -18.53
C LYS A 42 8.06 21.14 -17.41
N GLU A 43 9.24 21.75 -17.54
CA GLU A 43 10.27 21.75 -16.48
C GLU A 43 9.76 22.45 -15.21
N LEU A 44 9.09 23.60 -15.35
CA LEU A 44 8.44 24.31 -14.25
C LEU A 44 7.34 23.47 -13.60
N TYR A 45 6.55 22.78 -14.40
CA TYR A 45 5.49 21.89 -13.95
C TYR A 45 6.06 20.70 -13.16
N ASP A 46 7.07 20.01 -13.69
CA ASP A 46 7.75 18.90 -13.03
C ASP A 46 8.43 19.35 -11.72
N ALA A 47 9.07 20.53 -11.71
CA ALA A 47 9.67 21.11 -10.50
C ALA A 47 8.62 21.45 -9.43
N LYS A 48 7.47 22.00 -9.83
CA LYS A 48 6.33 22.23 -8.92
C LYS A 48 5.85 20.91 -8.31
N ILE A 49 5.68 19.86 -9.11
CA ILE A 49 5.26 18.53 -8.63
C ILE A 49 6.25 17.97 -7.60
N GLN A 50 7.56 18.04 -7.91
CA GLN A 50 8.60 17.55 -6.99
C GLN A 50 8.59 18.31 -5.67
N PHE A 51 8.48 19.64 -5.72
CA PHE A 51 8.38 20.49 -4.54
C PHE A 51 7.17 20.12 -3.66
N PHE A 52 5.98 19.93 -4.25
CA PHE A 52 4.79 19.55 -3.49
C PHE A 52 4.87 18.12 -2.92
N THR A 53 5.47 17.19 -3.67
CA THR A 53 5.70 15.82 -3.18
C THR A 53 6.62 15.82 -1.97
N PHE A 54 7.71 16.58 -2.07
CA PHE A 54 8.67 16.75 -0.99
C PHE A 54 8.04 17.42 0.23
N ILE A 55 7.35 18.56 0.06
CA ILE A 55 6.68 19.26 1.17
C ILE A 55 5.64 18.38 1.86
N THR A 56 4.87 17.60 1.09
CA THR A 56 3.88 16.71 1.70
C THR A 56 4.55 15.66 2.60
N HIS A 57 5.64 15.08 2.12
CA HIS A 57 6.43 14.13 2.90
C HIS A 57 6.98 14.78 4.18
N GLU A 58 7.59 15.95 4.05
CA GLU A 58 8.15 16.73 5.15
C GLU A 58 7.10 17.20 6.17
N ILE A 59 5.84 17.36 5.76
CA ILE A 59 4.73 17.68 6.68
C ILE A 59 4.20 16.42 7.37
N ARG A 60 4.15 15.28 6.67
CA ARG A 60 3.53 14.05 7.20
C ARG A 60 4.35 13.40 8.30
N THR A 61 5.66 13.40 8.19
CA THR A 61 6.53 12.81 9.21
C THR A 61 6.39 13.47 10.57
N PRO A 62 6.56 14.81 10.72
CA PRO A 62 6.37 15.44 12.02
C PRO A 62 4.94 15.25 12.53
N LEU A 63 3.93 15.21 11.66
CA LEU A 63 2.56 14.93 12.08
C LEU A 63 2.36 13.50 12.59
N THR A 64 3.03 12.51 11.99
CA THR A 64 3.02 11.12 12.48
C THR A 64 3.71 11.02 13.84
N LEU A 65 4.83 11.73 14.01
CA LEU A 65 5.58 11.84 15.27
C LEU A 65 4.84 12.62 16.36
N ILE A 66 3.91 13.52 16.00
CA ILE A 66 3.03 14.20 16.96
C ILE A 66 1.85 13.30 17.32
N LYS A 67 1.20 12.70 16.31
CA LYS A 67 -0.04 11.94 16.46
C LYS A 67 0.14 10.71 17.34
N ALA A 68 1.17 9.90 17.09
CA ALA A 68 1.30 8.61 17.76
C ALA A 68 1.58 8.72 19.29
N PRO A 69 2.50 9.59 19.77
CA PRO A 69 2.64 9.84 21.21
C PRO A 69 1.40 10.48 21.83
N LEU A 70 0.72 11.35 21.09
CA LEU A 70 -0.50 12.01 21.55
C LEU A 70 -1.64 11.00 21.79
N GLU A 71 -1.86 10.08 20.85
CA GLU A 71 -2.84 8.99 21.01
C GLU A 71 -2.51 8.13 22.24
N LYS A 72 -1.23 7.83 22.48
CA LYS A 72 -0.77 7.07 23.66
C LYS A 72 -1.09 7.79 24.97
N ILE A 73 -0.82 9.09 25.06
CA ILE A 73 -1.12 9.90 26.25
C ILE A 73 -2.64 10.01 26.45
N ILE A 74 -3.42 10.25 25.39
CA ILE A 74 -4.88 10.30 25.49
C ILE A 74 -5.45 8.96 25.99
N LYS A 75 -4.93 7.83 25.48
CA LYS A 75 -5.34 6.48 25.89
C LYS A 75 -4.94 6.11 27.31
N SER A 76 -3.79 6.58 27.79
CA SER A 76 -3.36 6.39 29.20
C SER A 76 -4.36 6.98 30.21
N LYS A 77 -5.20 7.93 29.76
CA LYS A 77 -6.09 8.75 30.61
C LYS A 77 -5.36 9.55 31.69
N ASP A 78 -4.04 9.66 31.61
CA ASP A 78 -3.24 10.46 32.53
C ASP A 78 -3.53 11.96 32.36
N GLY A 79 -3.36 12.72 33.45
CA GLY A 79 -3.59 14.17 33.49
C GLY A 79 -4.97 14.59 33.98
N ASN A 80 -5.09 15.88 34.31
CA ASN A 80 -6.33 16.48 34.82
C ASN A 80 -7.33 16.79 33.66
N PRO A 81 -8.60 17.12 33.93
CA PRO A 81 -9.59 17.40 32.88
C PRO A 81 -9.15 18.48 31.87
N SER A 82 -8.48 19.54 32.32
CA SER A 82 -7.95 20.60 31.45
C SER A 82 -6.78 20.11 30.58
N THR A 83 -5.92 19.23 31.10
CA THR A 83 -4.88 18.57 30.30
C THR A 83 -5.51 17.72 29.20
N ARG A 84 -6.55 16.95 29.51
CA ARG A 84 -7.25 16.11 28.52
C ARG A 84 -7.93 16.93 27.43
N GLU A 85 -8.57 18.04 27.80
CA GLU A 85 -9.17 18.97 26.83
C GLU A 85 -8.13 19.56 25.89
N ASN A 86 -6.97 20.00 26.41
CA ASN A 86 -5.85 20.49 25.59
C ASN A 86 -5.29 19.40 24.67
N LEU A 87 -5.14 18.16 25.14
CA LEU A 87 -4.68 17.04 24.31
C LEU A 87 -5.66 16.73 23.17
N GLN A 88 -6.97 16.77 23.42
CA GLN A 88 -7.99 16.62 22.38
C GLN A 88 -7.93 17.75 21.34
N ILE A 89 -7.65 19.00 21.76
CA ILE A 89 -7.44 20.12 20.83
C ILE A 89 -6.21 19.89 19.96
N ILE A 90 -5.08 19.44 20.53
CA ILE A 90 -3.86 19.12 19.79
C ILE A 90 -4.13 17.97 18.80
N GLU A 91 -4.91 16.97 19.20
CA GLU A 91 -5.26 15.81 18.34
C GLU A 91 -6.09 16.27 17.15
N LYS A 92 -7.12 17.08 17.40
CA LYS A 92 -7.97 17.68 16.36
C LYS A 92 -7.14 18.48 15.35
N ASN A 93 -6.23 19.34 15.81
CA ASN A 93 -5.38 20.15 14.92
C ASN A 93 -4.38 19.28 14.13
N THR A 94 -3.79 18.27 14.78
CA THR A 94 -2.88 17.30 14.11
C THR A 94 -3.63 16.54 13.02
N GLN A 95 -4.86 16.10 13.29
CA GLN A 95 -5.71 15.42 12.32
C GLN A 95 -6.16 16.35 11.18
N GLN A 96 -6.43 17.63 11.47
CA GLN A 96 -6.73 18.63 10.44
C GLN A 96 -5.54 18.86 9.49
N LEU A 97 -4.32 18.97 10.02
CA LEU A 97 -3.10 19.11 9.21
C LEU A 97 -2.82 17.85 8.37
N LEU A 98 -3.08 16.66 8.93
CA LEU A 98 -3.00 15.41 8.18
C LEU A 98 -4.02 15.35 7.04
N ASN A 99 -5.25 15.79 7.29
CA ASN A 99 -6.27 15.86 6.25
C ASN A 99 -5.88 16.84 5.14
N LEU A 100 -5.30 17.99 5.49
CA LEU A 100 -4.80 18.97 4.51
C LEU A 100 -3.64 18.40 3.68
N SER A 101 -2.70 17.72 4.34
CA SER A 101 -1.59 17.01 3.68
C SER A 101 -2.10 15.96 2.70
N ASN A 102 -3.10 15.17 3.10
CA ASN A 102 -3.73 14.16 2.24
C ASN A 102 -4.47 14.79 1.05
N GLN A 103 -5.19 15.89 1.25
CA GLN A 103 -5.86 16.64 0.17
C GLN A 103 -4.85 17.16 -0.87
N LEU A 104 -3.69 17.62 -0.43
CA LEU A 104 -2.61 18.08 -1.32
C LEU A 104 -2.07 16.93 -2.20
N LEU A 105 -1.97 15.72 -1.65
CA LEU A 105 -1.59 14.54 -2.43
C LEU A 105 -2.67 14.08 -3.38
N ASP A 106 -3.92 14.10 -2.95
CA ASP A 106 -5.04 13.73 -3.81
C ASP A 106 -5.11 14.66 -5.02
N PHE A 107 -4.85 15.96 -4.84
CA PHE A 107 -4.68 16.91 -5.93
C PHE A 107 -3.52 16.53 -6.87
N ARG A 108 -2.36 16.15 -6.33
CA ARG A 108 -1.23 15.66 -7.15
C ARG A 108 -1.61 14.41 -7.94
N LYS A 109 -2.31 13.46 -7.33
CA LYS A 109 -2.75 12.23 -8.00
C LYS A 109 -3.62 12.57 -9.19
N THR A 110 -4.61 13.45 -9.01
CA THR A 110 -5.47 13.90 -10.11
C THR A 110 -4.71 14.64 -11.20
N GLU A 111 -3.65 15.41 -10.91
CA GLU A 111 -2.90 16.07 -12.00
C GLU A 111 -1.86 15.17 -12.70
N SER A 112 -1.49 14.04 -12.13
CA SER A 112 -0.44 13.17 -12.69
C SER A 112 -0.88 12.41 -13.96
N ARG A 113 -0.06 12.45 -15.02
CA ARG A 113 -0.29 11.65 -16.24
C ARG A 113 -0.30 10.16 -15.89
N GLY A 114 -1.46 9.52 -16.00
CA GLY A 114 -1.65 8.09 -15.73
C GLY A 114 -2.50 7.75 -14.51
N PHE A 115 -3.07 8.74 -13.83
CA PHE A 115 -4.11 8.50 -12.82
C PHE A 115 -5.31 7.77 -13.44
N ARG A 116 -5.72 6.66 -12.82
CA ARG A 116 -6.87 5.85 -13.22
C ARG A 116 -7.72 5.59 -11.99
N LEU A 117 -9.02 5.78 -12.16
CA LEU A 117 -10.01 5.41 -11.15
C LEU A 117 -10.25 3.90 -11.19
N ASN A 118 -10.57 3.33 -10.03
CA ASN A 118 -10.88 1.92 -9.88
C ASN A 118 -12.39 1.74 -9.79
N TYR A 119 -13.01 1.47 -10.94
CA TYR A 119 -14.46 1.34 -11.02
C TYR A 119 -14.96 0.01 -10.49
N VAL A 120 -15.90 0.07 -9.53
CA VAL A 120 -16.55 -1.08 -8.93
C VAL A 120 -18.05 -0.97 -9.12
N HIS A 121 -18.70 -2.06 -9.51
CA HIS A 121 -20.16 -2.15 -9.58
C HIS A 121 -20.75 -1.90 -8.18
N THR A 122 -21.42 -0.76 -8.02
CA THR A 122 -21.82 -0.24 -6.71
C THR A 122 -23.29 0.16 -6.73
N ASP A 123 -24.02 -0.24 -5.69
CA ASP A 123 -25.33 0.32 -5.40
C ASP A 123 -25.14 1.76 -4.89
N VAL A 124 -25.32 2.73 -5.79
CA VAL A 124 -25.12 4.15 -5.53
C VAL A 124 -26.13 4.67 -4.51
N THR A 125 -27.37 4.17 -4.55
CA THR A 125 -28.41 4.52 -3.57
C THR A 125 -27.94 4.18 -2.16
N LEU A 126 -27.55 2.92 -1.94
CA LEU A 126 -27.06 2.46 -0.62
C LEU A 126 -25.77 3.16 -0.20
N TRP A 127 -24.84 3.35 -1.14
CA TRP A 127 -23.57 4.02 -0.86
C TRP A 127 -23.76 5.49 -0.48
N LEU A 128 -24.67 6.19 -1.15
CA LEU A 128 -25.00 7.59 -0.85
C LEU A 128 -25.63 7.74 0.54
N HIS A 129 -26.50 6.82 0.96
CA HIS A 129 -27.00 6.76 2.33
C HIS A 129 -25.90 6.53 3.36
N THR A 130 -24.92 5.67 3.03
CA THR A 130 -23.76 5.41 3.89
C THR A 130 -22.90 6.67 4.08
N ILE A 131 -22.66 7.41 3.00
CA ILE A 131 -21.92 8.69 3.06
C ILE A 131 -22.69 9.74 3.86
N LEU A 132 -24.02 9.78 3.74
CA LEU A 132 -24.86 10.79 4.37
C LEU A 132 -25.02 10.60 5.88
N GLN A 133 -25.02 9.35 6.36
CA GLN A 133 -25.27 8.99 7.77
C GLN A 133 -24.52 9.85 8.80
N PRO A 134 -23.18 10.05 8.69
CA PRO A 134 -22.42 10.87 9.63
C PRO A 134 -22.80 12.37 9.64
N PHE A 135 -23.42 12.88 8.57
CA PHE A 135 -23.78 14.29 8.44
C PHE A 135 -25.13 14.62 9.06
N LEU A 136 -26.05 13.65 9.20
CA LEU A 136 -27.40 13.90 9.72
C LEU A 136 -27.38 14.51 11.14
N PRO A 137 -26.58 13.99 12.11
CA PRO A 137 -26.52 14.59 13.45
C PRO A 137 -25.92 15.99 13.45
N VAL A 138 -24.97 16.26 12.55
CA VAL A 138 -24.31 17.58 12.43
C VAL A 138 -25.28 18.62 11.89
N ILE A 139 -26.06 18.26 10.86
CA ILE A 139 -27.12 19.10 10.30
C ILE A 139 -28.17 19.44 11.37
N GLU A 140 -28.57 18.44 12.16
CA GLU A 140 -29.52 18.62 13.25
C GLU A 140 -28.95 19.54 14.36
N GLN A 141 -27.70 19.33 14.76
CA GLN A 141 -26.99 20.17 15.72
C GLN A 141 -26.91 21.64 15.28
N GLU A 142 -26.68 21.88 13.99
CA GLU A 142 -26.65 23.21 13.39
C GLU A 142 -28.07 23.80 13.14
N ASN A 143 -29.14 23.09 13.55
CA ASN A 143 -30.55 23.45 13.37
C ASN A 143 -30.96 23.72 11.91
N LYS A 144 -30.41 22.93 10.97
CA LYS A 144 -30.68 23.07 9.54
C LYS A 144 -31.72 22.08 9.06
N ARG A 145 -32.63 22.53 8.21
CA ARG A 145 -33.61 21.68 7.54
C ARG A 145 -32.93 20.94 6.39
N PHE A 146 -32.96 19.62 6.44
CA PHE A 146 -32.42 18.77 5.38
C PHE A 146 -33.51 17.95 4.70
N THR A 147 -33.49 17.95 3.36
CA THR A 147 -34.38 17.14 2.53
C THR A 147 -33.56 16.21 1.65
N CYS A 148 -34.00 14.95 1.56
CA CYS A 148 -33.32 13.91 0.81
C CYS A 148 -34.31 13.28 -0.15
N ASP A 149 -34.04 13.41 -1.44
CA ASP A 149 -34.81 12.82 -2.53
C ASP A 149 -33.92 11.81 -3.27
N ILE A 150 -33.80 10.63 -2.68
CA ILE A 150 -33.07 9.50 -3.23
C ILE A 150 -34.10 8.38 -3.43
N PRO A 151 -34.22 7.80 -4.65
CA PRO A 151 -35.14 6.69 -4.89
C PRO A 151 -34.81 5.47 -4.02
N ASP A 152 -35.83 4.83 -3.44
CA ASP A 152 -35.68 3.61 -2.62
C ASP A 152 -35.20 2.40 -3.45
N GLU A 153 -35.38 2.45 -4.77
CA GLU A 153 -34.88 1.42 -5.68
C GLU A 153 -33.34 1.45 -5.78
N SER A 154 -32.70 0.30 -5.55
CA SER A 154 -31.27 0.12 -5.80
C SER A 154 -30.88 0.57 -7.21
N PHE A 155 -29.95 1.53 -7.28
CA PHE A 155 -29.38 2.02 -8.53
C PHE A 155 -27.91 1.62 -8.63
N TYR A 156 -27.59 0.80 -9.62
CA TYR A 156 -26.23 0.33 -9.83
C TYR A 156 -25.50 1.10 -10.92
N ALA A 157 -24.28 1.53 -10.61
CA ALA A 157 -23.34 2.15 -11.56
C ALA A 157 -21.91 1.67 -11.26
N PHE A 158 -21.04 1.79 -12.26
CA PHE A 158 -19.61 1.59 -12.09
C PHE A 158 -18.98 2.92 -11.64
N ILE A 159 -18.54 2.97 -10.38
CA ILE A 159 -17.90 4.15 -9.80
C ILE A 159 -16.67 3.75 -8.99
N ASP A 160 -15.72 4.66 -8.84
CA ASP A 160 -14.68 4.53 -7.83
C ASP A 160 -15.26 5.05 -6.50
N ARG A 161 -15.48 4.14 -5.56
CA ARG A 161 -16.14 4.47 -4.28
C ARG A 161 -15.38 5.52 -3.49
N GLU A 162 -14.05 5.49 -3.52
CA GLU A 162 -13.23 6.43 -2.76
C GLU A 162 -13.31 7.83 -3.36
N ALA A 163 -13.11 7.94 -4.68
CA ALA A 163 -13.22 9.20 -5.39
C ALA A 163 -14.65 9.78 -5.31
N PHE A 164 -15.68 8.95 -5.48
CA PHE A 164 -17.07 9.36 -5.31
C PHE A 164 -17.36 9.87 -3.89
N SER A 165 -16.91 9.15 -2.85
CA SER A 165 -17.05 9.60 -1.46
C SER A 165 -16.33 10.92 -1.21
N LYS A 166 -15.16 11.16 -1.80
CA LYS A 166 -14.44 12.44 -1.69
C LYS A 166 -15.23 13.60 -2.29
N ILE A 167 -15.80 13.42 -3.49
CA ILE A 167 -16.67 14.42 -4.13
C ILE A 167 -17.85 14.73 -3.20
N MET A 168 -18.59 13.70 -2.77
CA MET A 168 -19.79 13.88 -1.96
C MET A 168 -19.51 14.49 -0.59
N ASN A 169 -18.47 14.04 0.10
CA ASN A 169 -18.05 14.63 1.38
C ASN A 169 -17.71 16.11 1.23
N ASN A 170 -17.08 16.51 0.11
CA ASN A 170 -16.78 17.90 -0.12
C ASN A 170 -18.06 18.73 -0.33
N LEU A 171 -18.97 18.26 -1.17
CA LEU A 171 -20.24 18.95 -1.44
C LEU A 171 -21.10 19.07 -0.18
N LEU A 172 -21.23 18.00 0.61
CA LEU A 172 -22.02 17.99 1.85
C LEU A 172 -21.39 18.88 2.93
N THR A 173 -20.07 18.84 3.10
CA THR A 173 -19.37 19.72 4.07
C THR A 173 -19.52 21.19 3.68
N ASN A 174 -19.39 21.52 2.38
CA ASN A 174 -19.64 22.87 1.89
C ASN A 174 -21.11 23.28 2.09
N ALA A 175 -22.06 22.38 1.81
CA ALA A 175 -23.46 22.65 2.01
C ALA A 175 -23.79 22.96 3.48
N ILE A 176 -23.24 22.21 4.42
CA ILE A 176 -23.42 22.47 5.86
C ILE A 176 -22.73 23.76 6.28
N LYS A 177 -21.54 24.03 5.76
CA LYS A 177 -20.75 25.20 6.18
C LYS A 177 -21.34 26.52 5.67
N TYR A 178 -21.84 26.56 4.44
CA TYR A 178 -22.23 27.81 3.76
C TYR A 178 -23.75 28.02 3.66
N SER A 179 -24.57 27.04 4.02
CA SER A 179 -26.03 27.22 4.11
C SER A 179 -26.45 28.06 5.32
N ASP A 180 -27.63 28.67 5.23
CA ASP A 180 -28.25 29.32 6.38
C ASP A 180 -29.16 28.33 7.11
N LYS A 181 -30.21 27.84 6.43
CA LYS A 181 -31.25 27.00 7.06
C LYS A 181 -31.62 25.77 6.25
N TYR A 182 -31.32 25.71 4.96
CA TYR A 182 -31.84 24.67 4.08
C TYR A 182 -30.75 24.00 3.25
N ILE A 183 -30.79 22.67 3.24
CA ILE A 183 -29.94 21.81 2.42
C ILE A 183 -30.81 20.74 1.78
N SER A 184 -30.63 20.48 0.49
CA SER A 184 -31.24 19.33 -0.18
C SER A 184 -30.22 18.49 -0.94
N LEU A 185 -30.44 17.17 -0.93
CA LEU A 185 -29.70 16.20 -1.73
C LEU A 185 -30.70 15.43 -2.61
N GLN A 186 -30.42 15.36 -3.91
CA GLN A 186 -31.28 14.67 -4.87
C GLN A 186 -30.46 13.77 -5.80
N LEU A 187 -30.92 12.54 -6.03
CA LEU A 187 -30.38 11.60 -7.02
C LEU A 187 -31.39 11.38 -8.16
N GLN A 188 -31.01 11.70 -9.38
CA GLN A 188 -31.83 11.53 -10.58
C GLN A 188 -31.14 10.64 -11.63
N ARG A 189 -31.91 9.78 -12.30
CA ARG A 189 -31.47 9.00 -13.46
C ARG A 189 -31.84 9.80 -14.71
N GLN A 190 -30.92 10.00 -15.67
CA GLN A 190 -31.30 10.61 -16.95
C GLN A 190 -32.15 9.64 -17.80
N GLU A 191 -33.00 10.17 -18.67
CA GLU A 191 -33.89 9.39 -19.54
C GLU A 191 -33.15 8.45 -20.51
N ASP A 192 -31.92 8.80 -20.94
CA ASP A 192 -31.06 7.94 -21.77
C ASP A 192 -30.45 6.77 -20.97
N GLY A 193 -30.54 6.77 -19.64
CA GLY A 193 -30.03 5.71 -18.77
C GLY A 193 -28.51 5.55 -18.74
N LYS A 194 -27.77 6.36 -19.52
CA LYS A 194 -26.31 6.36 -19.62
C LYS A 194 -25.61 7.17 -18.52
N GLU A 195 -26.30 8.14 -17.95
CA GLU A 195 -25.77 9.03 -16.91
C GLU A 195 -26.74 9.15 -15.74
N PHE A 196 -26.21 9.50 -14.58
CA PHE A 196 -26.98 9.86 -13.39
C PHE A 196 -26.47 11.18 -12.82
N ILE A 197 -27.37 11.89 -12.16
CA ILE A 197 -27.15 13.24 -11.66
C ILE A 197 -27.38 13.25 -10.15
N ILE A 198 -26.44 13.83 -9.42
CA ILE A 198 -26.59 14.15 -8.00
C ILE A 198 -26.55 15.66 -7.84
N SER A 199 -27.60 16.22 -7.23
CA SER A 199 -27.70 17.65 -6.96
C SER A 199 -27.64 17.91 -5.45
N VAL A 200 -26.74 18.81 -5.04
CA VAL A 200 -26.68 19.34 -3.66
C VAL A 200 -27.07 20.81 -3.72
N THR A 201 -28.18 21.17 -3.08
CA THR A 201 -28.72 22.54 -3.09
C THR A 201 -28.68 23.14 -1.70
N ASN A 202 -28.39 24.44 -1.59
CA ASN A 202 -28.49 25.16 -0.33
C ASN A 202 -28.98 26.61 -0.49
N ASP A 203 -29.45 27.20 0.62
CA ASP A 203 -29.93 28.58 0.72
C ASP A 203 -28.86 29.59 1.16
N GLY A 204 -27.58 29.23 1.03
CA GLY A 204 -26.46 30.08 1.41
C GLY A 204 -26.27 31.30 0.50
N MET A 205 -25.25 32.12 0.82
CA MET A 205 -24.87 33.26 -0.03
C MET A 205 -24.62 32.82 -1.47
N LEU A 206 -25.23 33.53 -2.42
CA LEU A 206 -25.10 33.23 -3.85
C LEU A 206 -23.68 33.52 -4.35
N ILE A 207 -23.20 32.67 -5.25
CA ILE A 207 -21.91 32.86 -5.91
C ILE A 207 -22.12 33.82 -7.08
N PRO A 208 -21.38 34.95 -7.16
CA PRO A 208 -21.50 35.87 -8.27
C PRO A 208 -21.13 35.20 -9.61
N ASP A 209 -21.82 35.58 -10.69
CA ASP A 209 -21.58 34.98 -12.02
C ASP A 209 -20.11 35.08 -12.48
N SER A 210 -19.41 36.15 -12.11
CA SER A 210 -17.99 36.34 -12.43
C SER A 210 -17.06 35.36 -11.69
N GLU A 211 -17.53 34.69 -10.64
CA GLU A 211 -16.74 33.85 -9.75
C GLU A 211 -17.01 32.35 -9.93
N ILE A 212 -18.00 31.96 -10.74
CA ILE A 212 -18.46 30.57 -10.89
C ILE A 212 -17.35 29.63 -11.37
N GLU A 213 -16.47 30.07 -12.29
CA GLU A 213 -15.33 29.23 -12.69
C GLU A 213 -14.18 29.29 -11.67
N ASN A 214 -14.02 30.43 -10.99
CA ASN A 214 -12.93 30.64 -10.04
C ASN A 214 -13.08 29.78 -8.78
N ILE A 215 -14.30 29.48 -8.30
CA ILE A 215 -14.49 28.61 -7.12
C ILE A 215 -13.95 27.18 -7.32
N PHE A 216 -13.75 26.75 -8.56
CA PHE A 216 -13.13 25.47 -8.91
C PHE A 216 -11.62 25.57 -9.11
N THR A 217 -11.03 26.77 -8.99
CA THR A 217 -9.58 26.95 -9.04
C THR A 217 -8.96 26.64 -7.67
N PRO A 218 -7.82 25.91 -7.64
CA PRO A 218 -7.18 25.57 -6.37
C PRO A 218 -6.81 26.79 -5.54
N PHE A 219 -7.02 26.69 -4.23
CA PHE A 219 -6.74 27.74 -3.22
C PHE A 219 -7.60 29.00 -3.34
N TYR A 220 -8.55 29.03 -4.28
CA TYR A 220 -9.44 30.17 -4.46
C TYR A 220 -10.57 30.16 -3.43
N ARG A 221 -10.86 31.34 -2.89
CA ARG A 221 -11.92 31.57 -1.91
C ARG A 221 -12.54 32.93 -2.15
N LEU A 222 -13.87 33.02 -2.01
CA LEU A 222 -14.58 34.29 -2.06
C LEU A 222 -14.15 35.16 -0.88
N LYS A 223 -13.94 36.46 -1.12
CA LYS A 223 -13.51 37.43 -0.10
C LYS A 223 -14.45 37.46 1.11
N GLU A 224 -15.76 37.33 0.90
CA GLU A 224 -16.73 37.28 2.02
C GLU A 224 -16.61 36.01 2.88
N THR A 225 -15.96 34.96 2.36
CA THR A 225 -15.76 33.68 3.06
C THR A 225 -14.36 33.51 3.63
N GLU A 226 -13.42 34.45 3.43
CA GLU A 226 -12.01 34.33 3.86
C GLU A 226 -11.85 34.03 5.35
N HIS A 227 -12.71 34.59 6.20
CA HIS A 227 -12.66 34.41 7.66
C HIS A 227 -13.10 33.02 8.16
N GLN A 228 -13.71 32.20 7.31
CA GLN A 228 -14.11 30.83 7.69
C GLN A 228 -12.94 29.84 7.50
N GLN A 229 -12.89 28.71 8.22
CA GLN A 229 -11.82 27.71 8.04
C GLN A 229 -11.98 26.92 6.72
N GLY A 230 -10.97 26.90 5.84
CA GLY A 230 -10.98 26.09 4.61
C GLY A 230 -9.75 26.29 3.72
N SER A 231 -9.27 25.23 3.08
CA SER A 231 -8.04 25.22 2.28
C SER A 231 -8.20 25.74 0.85
N GLY A 232 -9.44 25.85 0.34
CA GLY A 232 -9.71 26.21 -1.06
C GLY A 232 -9.37 25.10 -2.07
N ILE A 233 -9.04 23.88 -1.62
CA ILE A 233 -8.66 22.74 -2.49
C ILE A 233 -9.86 21.82 -2.78
N GLY A 234 -10.89 21.88 -1.94
CA GLY A 234 -11.97 20.90 -1.92
C GLY A 234 -12.79 20.80 -3.21
N LEU A 235 -13.26 21.95 -3.72
CA LEU A 235 -14.09 22.00 -4.94
C LEU A 235 -13.26 21.72 -6.20
N SER A 236 -12.02 22.20 -6.27
CA SER A 236 -11.12 21.92 -7.39
C SER A 236 -10.84 20.42 -7.50
N LEU A 237 -10.56 19.75 -6.36
CA LEU A 237 -10.37 18.30 -6.32
C LEU A 237 -11.65 17.54 -6.69
N ALA A 238 -12.81 17.97 -6.19
CA ALA A 238 -14.09 17.37 -6.52
C ALA A 238 -14.40 17.45 -8.02
N ARG A 239 -14.09 18.57 -8.68
CA ARG A 239 -14.25 18.75 -10.14
C ARG A 239 -13.31 17.84 -10.91
N SER A 240 -12.02 17.82 -10.55
CA SER A 240 -11.06 16.91 -11.20
C SER A 240 -11.46 15.44 -11.05
N LEU A 241 -11.91 15.00 -9.86
CA LEU A 241 -12.37 13.62 -9.65
C LEU A 241 -13.63 13.29 -10.47
N ALA A 242 -14.54 14.24 -10.66
CA ALA A 242 -15.70 14.08 -11.55
C ALA A 242 -15.27 13.95 -13.02
N GLU A 243 -14.33 14.78 -13.46
CA GLU A 243 -13.76 14.71 -14.82
C GLU A 243 -13.00 13.39 -15.05
N PHE A 244 -12.31 12.86 -14.04
CA PHE A 244 -11.70 11.53 -14.12
C PHE A 244 -12.71 10.41 -14.27
N HIS A 245 -13.91 10.55 -13.71
CA HIS A 245 -15.04 9.67 -13.98
C HIS A 245 -15.65 9.91 -15.38
N LYS A 246 -15.01 10.69 -16.26
CA LYS A 246 -15.57 11.14 -17.55
C LYS A 246 -16.91 11.87 -17.37
N GLY A 247 -17.15 12.44 -16.19
CA GLY A 247 -18.34 13.19 -15.84
C GLY A 247 -18.04 14.68 -15.70
N SER A 248 -18.92 15.42 -15.02
CA SER A 248 -18.74 16.85 -14.75
C SER A 248 -19.30 17.24 -13.38
N LEU A 249 -18.74 18.32 -12.82
CA LEU A 249 -19.24 18.97 -11.61
C LEU A 249 -19.43 20.45 -11.91
N ASN A 250 -20.68 20.91 -11.93
CA ASN A 250 -21.04 22.27 -12.32
C ASN A 250 -21.81 22.97 -11.20
N TYR A 251 -21.82 24.30 -11.24
CA TYR A 251 -22.64 25.14 -10.37
C TYR A 251 -23.72 25.86 -11.19
N THR A 252 -24.94 25.91 -10.67
CA THR A 252 -26.05 26.72 -11.18
C THR A 252 -26.85 27.32 -10.03
N GLN A 253 -27.64 28.35 -10.34
CA GLN A 253 -28.64 28.88 -9.42
C GLN A 253 -30.01 28.28 -9.74
N THR A 254 -30.80 27.92 -8.73
CA THR A 254 -32.18 27.47 -8.95
C THR A 254 -33.09 28.67 -9.26
N PRO A 255 -34.27 28.46 -9.88
CA PRO A 255 -35.25 29.53 -10.11
C PRO A 255 -35.68 30.27 -8.83
N GLU A 256 -35.61 29.59 -7.69
CA GLU A 256 -35.92 30.12 -6.36
C GLU A 256 -34.74 30.87 -5.71
N GLY A 257 -33.60 31.01 -6.42
CA GLY A 257 -32.44 31.74 -5.92
C GLY A 257 -31.59 30.95 -4.92
N MET A 258 -31.47 29.63 -5.09
CA MET A 258 -30.60 28.77 -4.26
C MET A 258 -29.34 28.34 -5.01
N ASN A 259 -28.26 28.06 -4.28
CA ASN A 259 -27.03 27.50 -4.86
C ASN A 259 -27.24 26.02 -5.17
N ARG A 260 -26.93 25.56 -6.38
CA ARG A 260 -27.04 24.16 -6.77
C ARG A 260 -25.74 23.66 -7.39
N PHE A 261 -25.13 22.67 -6.75
CA PHE A 261 -24.00 21.92 -7.31
C PHE A 261 -24.52 20.64 -7.96
N ILE A 262 -24.13 20.41 -9.21
CA ILE A 262 -24.64 19.32 -10.07
C ILE A 262 -23.46 18.43 -10.45
N LEU A 263 -23.43 17.21 -9.90
CA LEU A 263 -22.51 16.14 -10.28
C LEU A 263 -23.20 15.24 -11.30
N THR A 264 -22.64 15.15 -12.50
CA THR A 264 -23.11 14.24 -13.56
C THR A 264 -22.07 13.18 -13.82
N LEU A 265 -22.42 11.91 -13.66
CA LEU A 265 -21.51 10.78 -13.87
C LEU A 265 -22.11 9.75 -14.83
N PRO A 266 -21.31 9.11 -15.69
CA PRO A 266 -21.76 7.99 -16.50
C PRO A 266 -22.03 6.74 -15.64
N LYS A 267 -23.04 5.97 -16.01
CA LYS A 267 -23.42 4.71 -15.37
C LYS A 267 -22.44 3.58 -15.68
N GLU A 268 -21.94 3.56 -16.91
CA GLU A 268 -20.98 2.57 -17.43
C GLU A 268 -19.73 3.29 -17.92
N GLN A 269 -18.55 2.70 -17.65
CA GLN A 269 -17.26 3.29 -18.03
C GLN A 269 -16.38 2.22 -18.70
N GLU A 270 -15.70 2.59 -19.78
CA GLU A 270 -14.72 1.71 -20.42
C GLU A 270 -13.49 1.53 -19.51
N ASP A 271 -12.94 0.29 -19.44
CA ASP A 271 -11.91 -0.22 -18.51
C ASP A 271 -12.40 -0.69 -17.11
N CYS A 272 -13.47 -1.48 -17.04
CA CYS A 272 -13.91 -2.14 -15.81
C CYS A 272 -13.17 -3.48 -15.56
N TYR A 273 -12.43 -3.61 -14.45
CA TYR A 273 -11.99 -4.92 -13.94
C TYR A 273 -13.00 -5.43 -12.90
N LEU A 274 -13.65 -6.56 -13.18
CA LEU A 274 -14.42 -7.30 -12.18
C LEU A 274 -13.45 -7.99 -11.20
N LEU A 275 -13.29 -7.42 -10.01
CA LEU A 275 -12.71 -8.13 -8.87
C LEU A 275 -13.83 -8.89 -8.15
N THR A 276 -13.80 -10.21 -8.27
CA THR A 276 -14.60 -11.13 -7.46
C THR A 276 -14.13 -11.03 -6.02
N THR A 277 -15.00 -10.54 -5.13
CA THR A 277 -14.76 -10.48 -3.68
C THR A 277 -14.59 -11.89 -3.10
N GLY A 278 -13.34 -12.24 -2.76
CA GLY A 278 -13.05 -13.36 -1.88
C GLY A 278 -13.40 -12.99 -0.43
N LYS A 279 -14.34 -13.73 0.15
CA LYS A 279 -14.63 -13.74 1.59
C LYS A 279 -13.35 -14.06 2.36
N ASN A 280 -12.93 -13.16 3.25
CA ASN A 280 -12.04 -13.51 4.35
C ASN A 280 -12.86 -13.55 5.63
N THR A 281 -12.90 -14.75 6.19
CA THR A 281 -13.46 -15.13 7.48
C THR A 281 -12.69 -14.47 8.61
N GLU A 282 -13.44 -13.79 9.48
CA GLU A 282 -13.04 -13.48 10.85
C GLU A 282 -12.81 -14.79 11.62
N ASP A 283 -11.73 -14.87 12.40
CA ASP A 283 -11.78 -15.58 13.68
C ASP A 283 -10.63 -15.22 14.64
N ALA A 284 -11.08 -14.92 15.87
CA ALA A 284 -10.52 -15.09 17.21
C ALA A 284 -9.02 -14.91 17.48
N ILE A 285 -8.73 -13.88 18.29
CA ILE A 285 -7.50 -13.69 19.06
C ILE A 285 -7.65 -14.48 20.37
N THR A 286 -6.73 -15.40 20.62
CA THR A 286 -6.50 -15.96 21.97
C THR A 286 -5.10 -15.55 22.43
N GLU A 287 -5.06 -14.87 23.57
CA GLU A 287 -3.85 -14.56 24.33
C GLU A 287 -3.22 -15.84 24.88
N SER A 288 -1.88 -15.89 24.91
CA SER A 288 -1.16 -16.79 25.81
C SER A 288 0.11 -16.10 26.29
N ASN A 289 0.31 -16.22 27.59
CA ASN A 289 1.33 -15.56 28.39
C ASN A 289 2.75 -16.08 28.10
N ASP A 290 3.65 -15.14 28.35
CA ASP A 290 5.09 -15.17 28.55
C ASP A 290 5.63 -16.48 29.14
N ASP A 291 6.65 -17.03 28.49
CA ASP A 291 7.65 -17.87 29.13
C ASP A 291 9.03 -17.46 28.62
N GLN A 292 9.90 -17.09 29.55
CA GLN A 292 11.19 -16.48 29.29
C GLN A 292 12.17 -17.47 28.66
N ASN A 293 12.73 -17.12 27.49
CA ASN A 293 14.12 -17.43 27.15
C ASN A 293 14.62 -16.60 25.94
N ASP A 294 15.93 -16.43 25.89
CA ASP A 294 16.75 -15.39 25.25
C ASP A 294 16.76 -15.27 23.69
N ASP A 295 15.66 -15.59 22.99
CA ASP A 295 15.59 -15.59 21.52
C ASP A 295 14.48 -14.67 20.96
N LYS A 296 14.42 -13.42 21.43
CA LYS A 296 13.51 -12.40 20.86
C LYS A 296 13.81 -12.22 19.35
N PRO A 297 12.79 -12.26 18.46
CA PRO A 297 12.98 -12.09 17.03
C PRO A 297 13.60 -10.73 16.72
N MET A 298 14.48 -10.69 15.72
CA MET A 298 15.15 -9.46 15.30
C MET A 298 14.38 -8.77 14.18
N ILE A 299 13.99 -7.52 14.40
CA ILE A 299 13.32 -6.68 13.40
C ILE A 299 14.33 -5.65 12.89
N LEU A 300 14.45 -5.55 11.56
CA LEU A 300 15.22 -4.51 10.89
C LEU A 300 14.28 -3.40 10.45
N ILE A 301 14.52 -2.20 10.97
CA ILE A 301 13.80 -0.96 10.61
C ILE A 301 14.67 -0.17 9.65
N VAL A 302 14.13 0.14 8.47
CA VAL A 302 14.80 0.91 7.42
C VAL A 302 13.99 2.17 7.16
N GLU A 303 14.52 3.31 7.59
CA GLU A 303 13.82 4.60 7.58
C GLU A 303 14.87 5.71 7.55
N ASP A 304 14.77 6.65 6.62
CA ASP A 304 15.77 7.68 6.44
C ASP A 304 15.66 8.78 7.50
N GLN A 305 14.43 9.10 7.93
CA GLN A 305 14.19 10.08 8.98
C GLN A 305 14.47 9.51 10.37
N GLU A 306 15.52 10.04 11.00
CA GLU A 306 16.05 9.55 12.26
C GLU A 306 15.03 9.52 13.41
N ASP A 307 14.21 10.56 13.55
CA ASP A 307 13.20 10.62 14.61
C ASP A 307 12.10 9.57 14.42
N MET A 308 11.65 9.34 13.18
CA MET A 308 10.70 8.29 12.84
C MET A 308 11.28 6.91 13.11
N ARG A 309 12.52 6.68 12.67
CA ARG A 309 13.23 5.41 12.86
C ARG A 309 13.37 5.08 14.35
N ARG A 310 13.84 6.03 15.16
CA ARG A 310 13.99 5.88 16.61
C ARG A 310 12.64 5.69 17.31
N PHE A 311 11.60 6.37 16.85
CA PHE A 311 10.26 6.23 17.40
C PHE A 311 9.72 4.81 17.20
N ILE A 312 9.76 4.29 15.97
CA ILE A 312 9.33 2.91 15.66
C ILE A 312 10.20 1.90 16.42
N ALA A 313 11.52 2.13 16.46
CA ALA A 313 12.46 1.29 17.19
C ALA A 313 12.09 1.20 18.67
N ARG A 314 11.79 2.34 19.31
CA ARG A 314 11.40 2.38 20.72
C ARG A 314 10.11 1.62 20.99
N GLU A 315 9.08 1.80 20.18
CA GLU A 315 7.79 1.13 20.39
C GLU A 315 7.88 -0.39 20.16
N LEU A 316 8.74 -0.87 19.27
CA LEU A 316 8.94 -2.31 19.04
C LEU A 316 9.98 -2.95 19.98
N ALA A 317 10.86 -2.16 20.61
CA ALA A 317 11.95 -2.66 21.46
C ALA A 317 11.46 -3.35 22.75
N GLU A 318 10.22 -3.10 23.19
CA GLU A 318 9.65 -3.77 24.35
C GLU A 318 9.56 -5.29 24.12
N THR A 319 9.14 -5.69 22.91
CA THR A 319 8.86 -7.09 22.55
C THR A 319 9.98 -7.72 21.70
N TYR A 320 10.71 -6.93 20.90
CA TYR A 320 11.62 -7.44 19.86
C TYR A 320 13.05 -6.89 19.97
N ARG A 321 14.02 -7.58 19.36
CA ARG A 321 15.38 -7.03 19.17
C ARG A 321 15.38 -6.16 17.92
N ILE A 322 15.89 -4.93 18.01
CA ILE A 322 15.80 -3.97 16.90
C ILE A 322 17.18 -3.70 16.28
N ARG A 323 17.20 -3.63 14.96
CA ARG A 323 18.29 -3.03 14.17
C ARG A 323 17.74 -1.91 13.31
N GLU A 324 18.55 -0.89 13.11
CA GLU A 324 18.19 0.33 12.41
C GLU A 324 19.11 0.53 11.21
N ALA A 325 18.55 0.96 10.08
CA ALA A 325 19.27 1.38 8.89
C ALA A 325 18.63 2.66 8.33
N ALA A 326 19.46 3.56 7.77
CA ALA A 326 18.96 4.81 7.20
C ALA A 326 18.54 4.70 5.72
N ASN A 327 18.87 3.60 5.04
CA ASN A 327 18.54 3.36 3.63
C ASN A 327 18.67 1.87 3.28
N GLY A 328 18.19 1.49 2.08
CA GLY A 328 18.23 0.09 1.63
C GLY A 328 19.64 -0.52 1.51
N LYS A 329 20.67 0.29 1.24
CA LYS A 329 22.04 -0.23 1.10
C LYS A 329 22.64 -0.63 2.46
N GLU A 330 22.40 0.17 3.49
CA GLU A 330 22.76 -0.16 4.87
C GLU A 330 21.99 -1.39 5.37
N ALA A 331 20.70 -1.50 5.02
CA ALA A 331 19.88 -2.65 5.35
C ALA A 331 20.48 -3.95 4.79
N ILE A 332 20.95 -3.95 3.54
CA ILE A 332 21.63 -5.11 2.93
C ILE A 332 22.92 -5.47 3.66
N CYS A 333 23.70 -4.49 4.12
CA CYS A 333 24.89 -4.76 4.94
C CYS A 333 24.52 -5.47 6.25
N ILE A 334 23.48 -5.00 6.94
CA ILE A 334 23.01 -5.64 8.18
C ILE A 334 22.51 -7.07 7.91
N LEU A 335 21.78 -7.29 6.81
CA LEU A 335 21.28 -8.62 6.42
C LEU A 335 22.41 -9.63 6.17
N LYS A 336 23.58 -9.20 5.72
CA LYS A 336 24.75 -10.08 5.54
C LYS A 336 25.30 -10.57 6.87
N ASP A 337 25.41 -9.66 7.84
CA ASP A 337 26.11 -9.90 9.10
C ASP A 337 25.22 -10.51 10.19
N GLN A 338 23.90 -10.28 10.14
CA GLN A 338 22.99 -10.66 11.23
C GLN A 338 21.72 -11.39 10.76
N PRO A 339 21.17 -12.30 11.59
CA PRO A 339 19.88 -12.94 11.30
C PRO A 339 18.73 -11.97 11.59
N VAL A 340 17.94 -11.66 10.56
CA VAL A 340 16.75 -10.79 10.66
C VAL A 340 15.50 -11.64 10.46
N SER A 341 14.51 -11.45 11.32
CA SER A 341 13.23 -12.18 11.33
C SER A 341 12.11 -11.44 10.61
N LEU A 342 12.20 -10.10 10.48
CA LEU A 342 11.25 -9.27 9.75
C LEU A 342 11.92 -7.94 9.35
N ILE A 343 11.56 -7.42 8.17
CA ILE A 343 12.02 -6.11 7.69
C ILE A 343 10.82 -5.16 7.62
N LEU A 344 10.98 -3.99 8.21
CA LEU A 344 10.07 -2.86 8.10
C LEU A 344 10.80 -1.74 7.36
N SER A 345 10.33 -1.35 6.18
CA SER A 345 11.02 -0.35 5.35
C SER A 345 10.08 0.76 4.93
N ASP A 346 10.53 2.01 5.02
CA ASP A 346 9.91 3.08 4.24
C ASP A 346 10.11 2.83 2.75
N VAL A 347 9.19 3.36 1.95
CA VAL A 347 9.25 3.35 0.49
C VAL A 347 10.20 4.42 -0.01
N MET A 348 10.11 5.65 0.53
CA MET A 348 10.84 6.80 0.01
C MET A 348 12.10 7.03 0.83
N MET A 349 13.25 6.55 0.34
CA MET A 349 14.54 6.73 1.01
C MET A 349 15.64 7.06 -0.01
N PRO A 350 16.70 7.81 0.37
CA PRO A 350 17.82 8.10 -0.50
C PRO A 350 18.69 6.85 -0.74
N VAL A 351 19.54 6.91 -1.78
CA VAL A 351 20.51 5.87 -2.18
C VAL A 351 19.89 4.58 -2.73
N MET A 352 19.00 3.94 -1.98
CA MET A 352 18.26 2.75 -2.37
C MET A 352 16.89 2.80 -1.70
N ASP A 353 15.84 2.82 -2.53
CA ASP A 353 14.46 2.96 -2.07
C ASP A 353 13.89 1.63 -1.52
N GLY A 354 12.73 1.70 -0.85
CA GLY A 354 12.12 0.52 -0.23
C GLY A 354 11.65 -0.54 -1.24
N PHE A 355 11.28 -0.13 -2.45
CA PHE A 355 10.88 -1.08 -3.50
C PHE A 355 12.09 -1.82 -4.06
N GLU A 356 13.20 -1.12 -4.31
CA GLU A 356 14.47 -1.72 -4.72
C GLU A 356 14.98 -2.69 -3.66
N LEU A 357 14.94 -2.29 -2.38
CA LEU A 357 15.31 -3.15 -1.26
C LEU A 357 14.43 -4.41 -1.21
N CYS A 358 13.10 -4.25 -1.27
CA CYS A 358 12.17 -5.38 -1.26
C CYS A 358 12.46 -6.34 -2.42
N ASN A 359 12.67 -5.81 -3.62
CA ASN A 359 12.97 -6.61 -4.80
C ASN A 359 14.29 -7.39 -4.64
N VAL A 360 15.34 -6.77 -4.10
CA VAL A 360 16.62 -7.46 -3.82
C VAL A 360 16.43 -8.57 -2.78
N VAL A 361 15.73 -8.28 -1.69
CA VAL A 361 15.48 -9.25 -0.62
C VAL A 361 14.67 -10.45 -1.12
N LYS A 362 13.59 -10.21 -1.87
CA LYS A 362 12.66 -11.26 -2.32
C LYS A 362 13.21 -12.12 -3.45
N ASN A 363 14.18 -11.62 -4.23
CA ASN A 363 14.84 -12.38 -5.30
C ASN A 363 16.18 -13.03 -4.88
N ASP A 364 16.72 -12.71 -3.71
CA ASP A 364 17.93 -13.35 -3.19
C ASP A 364 17.56 -14.56 -2.31
N VAL A 365 18.04 -15.75 -2.68
CA VAL A 365 17.81 -17.00 -1.93
C VAL A 365 18.19 -16.86 -0.46
N ASN A 366 19.20 -16.06 -0.12
CA ASN A 366 19.65 -15.87 1.26
C ASN A 366 18.63 -15.13 2.14
N TYR A 367 17.73 -14.33 1.56
CA TYR A 367 16.84 -13.40 2.29
C TYR A 367 15.36 -13.51 1.92
N SER A 368 15.01 -14.17 0.81
CA SER A 368 13.65 -14.20 0.25
C SER A 368 12.56 -14.69 1.20
N HIS A 369 12.97 -15.49 2.19
CA HIS A 369 12.12 -16.10 3.20
C HIS A 369 11.76 -15.15 4.36
N ILE A 370 12.36 -13.95 4.42
CA ILE A 370 12.15 -12.96 5.48
C ILE A 370 10.88 -12.15 5.15
N PRO A 371 9.91 -12.05 6.08
CA PRO A 371 8.76 -11.17 5.95
C PRO A 371 9.15 -9.70 5.77
N PHE A 372 8.47 -9.00 4.87
CA PHE A 372 8.77 -7.63 4.48
C PHE A 372 7.49 -6.77 4.53
N ILE A 373 7.50 -5.73 5.37
CA ILE A 373 6.44 -4.74 5.47
C ILE A 373 6.93 -3.42 4.85
N LEU A 374 6.17 -2.89 3.89
CA LEU A 374 6.42 -1.57 3.32
C LEU A 374 5.55 -0.51 4.00
N LEU A 375 6.20 0.48 4.59
CA LEU A 375 5.57 1.71 5.05
C LEU A 375 5.50 2.68 3.87
N THR A 376 4.31 3.12 3.47
CA THR A 376 4.13 3.95 2.28
C THR A 376 3.36 5.23 2.57
N ALA A 377 3.84 6.33 2.00
CA ALA A 377 3.12 7.59 1.92
C ALA A 377 2.08 7.63 0.76
N GLN A 378 2.13 6.70 -0.20
CA GLN A 378 1.34 6.76 -1.42
C GLN A 378 0.19 5.75 -1.42
N HIS A 379 -1.05 6.25 -1.55
CA HIS A 379 -2.24 5.43 -1.81
C HIS A 379 -2.35 4.95 -3.27
N ASN A 380 -1.28 5.02 -4.07
CA ASN A 380 -1.36 4.69 -5.49
C ASN A 380 -1.50 3.18 -5.70
N LEU A 381 -2.57 2.76 -6.38
CA LEU A 381 -2.79 1.39 -6.85
C LEU A 381 -1.60 0.87 -7.69
N GLN A 382 -0.89 1.72 -8.45
CA GLN A 382 0.33 1.33 -9.17
C GLN A 382 1.54 1.08 -8.27
N SER A 383 1.66 1.78 -7.14
CA SER A 383 2.69 1.50 -6.13
C SER A 383 2.36 0.23 -5.34
N ARG A 384 1.06 -0.02 -5.08
CA ARG A 384 0.56 -1.32 -4.58
C ARG A 384 0.76 -2.45 -5.59
N LEU A 385 0.53 -2.24 -6.89
CA LEU A 385 0.74 -3.22 -7.96
C LEU A 385 2.23 -3.51 -8.20
N LYS A 386 3.10 -2.48 -8.20
CA LYS A 386 4.56 -2.66 -8.19
C LYS A 386 4.99 -3.44 -6.95
N GLY A 387 4.45 -3.11 -5.79
CA GLY A 387 4.72 -3.82 -4.56
C GLY A 387 4.26 -5.29 -4.56
N LEU A 388 3.03 -5.57 -4.99
CA LEU A 388 2.49 -6.93 -5.15
C LEU A 388 3.32 -7.76 -6.13
N ASN A 389 3.82 -7.14 -7.20
CA ASN A 389 4.75 -7.77 -8.13
C ASN A 389 6.18 -7.93 -7.58
N ASN A 390 6.57 -7.15 -6.56
CA ASN A 390 7.90 -7.20 -5.93
C ASN A 390 7.95 -8.12 -4.68
N GLY A 391 6.83 -8.72 -4.28
CA GLY A 391 6.78 -9.79 -3.28
C GLY A 391 6.74 -9.39 -1.80
N ALA A 392 6.37 -8.15 -1.44
CA ALA A 392 6.22 -7.77 -0.03
C ALA A 392 5.00 -8.44 0.61
N ASP A 393 5.09 -8.79 1.90
CA ASP A 393 4.05 -9.53 2.63
C ASP A 393 2.95 -8.62 3.18
N ALA A 394 3.26 -7.35 3.44
CA ALA A 394 2.28 -6.37 3.92
C ALA A 394 2.63 -4.92 3.52
N TYR A 395 1.58 -4.09 3.49
CA TYR A 395 1.67 -2.65 3.28
C TYR A 395 0.99 -1.91 4.42
N MET A 396 1.59 -0.80 4.85
CA MET A 396 1.01 0.09 5.83
C MET A 396 1.15 1.54 5.39
N GLU A 397 0.06 2.29 5.47
CA GLU A 397 0.02 3.69 5.03
C GLU A 397 0.45 4.64 6.16
N LYS A 398 1.36 5.57 5.87
CA LYS A 398 1.73 6.69 6.76
C LYS A 398 0.70 7.82 6.59
N PRO A 399 0.18 8.44 7.68
CA PRO A 399 0.44 8.14 9.08
C PRO A 399 -0.26 6.84 9.53
N PHE A 400 0.46 6.00 10.28
CA PHE A 400 -0.08 4.74 10.80
C PHE A 400 -0.33 4.79 12.31
N SER A 401 -1.27 3.96 12.77
CA SER A 401 -1.41 3.66 14.20
C SER A 401 -0.32 2.68 14.62
N ILE A 402 0.33 2.96 15.75
CA ILE A 402 1.35 2.06 16.33
C ILE A 402 0.74 0.71 16.73
N GLU A 403 -0.49 0.70 17.22
CA GLU A 403 -1.18 -0.54 17.58
C GLU A 403 -1.40 -1.43 16.35
N LEU A 404 -1.76 -0.82 15.23
CA LEU A 404 -1.90 -1.54 13.97
C LEU A 404 -0.55 -2.09 13.50
N LEU A 405 0.52 -1.32 13.63
CA LEU A 405 1.88 -1.76 13.27
C LEU A 405 2.32 -2.96 14.11
N VAL A 406 2.18 -2.87 15.42
CA VAL A 406 2.53 -3.96 16.36
C VAL A 406 1.71 -5.21 16.06
N ALA A 407 0.40 -5.07 15.85
CA ALA A 407 -0.47 -6.19 15.51
C ALA A 407 -0.07 -6.87 14.18
N GLN A 408 0.28 -6.08 13.16
CA GLN A 408 0.66 -6.60 11.85
C GLN A 408 2.01 -7.34 11.91
N VAL A 409 2.98 -6.80 12.65
CA VAL A 409 4.26 -7.47 12.93
C VAL A 409 4.05 -8.80 13.66
N ALA A 410 3.25 -8.79 14.73
CA ALA A 410 2.94 -9.98 15.50
C ALA A 410 2.27 -11.07 14.65
N ASN A 411 1.32 -10.68 13.80
CA ASN A 411 0.61 -11.61 12.91
C ASN A 411 1.54 -12.27 11.88
N LEU A 412 2.45 -11.52 11.24
CA LEU A 412 3.39 -12.09 10.28
C LEU A 412 4.37 -13.07 10.93
N LEU A 413 4.90 -12.73 12.11
CA LEU A 413 5.78 -13.61 12.86
C LEU A 413 5.05 -14.88 13.34
N LYS A 414 3.82 -14.73 13.86
CA LYS A 414 3.00 -15.87 14.30
C LYS A 414 2.63 -16.79 13.14
N SER A 415 2.23 -16.24 12.00
CA SER A 415 1.95 -17.03 10.78
C SER A 415 3.16 -17.87 10.36
N ARG A 416 4.37 -17.29 10.47
CA ARG A 416 5.61 -18.01 10.18
C ARG A 416 5.92 -19.12 11.17
N GLU A 417 5.64 -18.89 12.45
CA GLU A 417 5.79 -19.90 13.49
C GLU A 417 4.83 -21.08 13.29
N VAL A 418 3.57 -20.81 12.91
CA VAL A 418 2.57 -21.86 12.63
C VAL A 418 3.04 -22.74 11.47
N LEU A 419 3.45 -22.16 10.34
CA LEU A 419 3.95 -22.92 9.18
C LEU A 419 5.11 -23.84 9.56
N THR A 420 6.03 -23.31 10.36
CA THR A 420 7.19 -24.02 10.88
C THR A 420 6.77 -25.19 11.78
N ARG A 421 5.83 -24.96 12.70
CA ARG A 421 5.34 -25.97 13.64
C ARG A 421 4.62 -27.10 12.90
N THR A 422 3.73 -26.77 11.96
CA THR A 422 3.01 -27.76 11.15
C THR A 422 3.95 -28.71 10.40
N TYR A 423 5.06 -28.20 9.84
CA TYR A 423 6.05 -29.05 9.18
C TYR A 423 6.77 -30.00 10.16
N LYS A 424 7.08 -29.54 11.38
CA LYS A 424 7.76 -30.36 12.41
C LYS A 424 6.86 -31.48 12.93
N GLU A 425 5.61 -31.15 13.24
CA GLU A 425 4.70 -32.05 13.95
C GLU A 425 3.98 -33.02 13.02
N THR A 426 3.74 -32.64 11.77
CA THR A 426 2.96 -33.47 10.84
C THR A 426 3.89 -34.30 9.94
N PRO A 427 3.87 -35.65 10.03
CA PRO A 427 4.79 -36.51 9.29
C PRO A 427 4.66 -36.40 7.77
N SER A 428 3.42 -36.21 7.28
CA SER A 428 3.10 -36.21 5.85
C SER A 428 3.26 -34.85 5.17
N THR A 429 3.59 -33.79 5.92
CA THR A 429 3.66 -32.43 5.34
C THR A 429 4.94 -32.28 4.52
N PRO A 430 4.83 -31.97 3.21
CA PRO A 430 5.99 -31.81 2.33
C PRO A 430 6.75 -30.53 2.65
N ALA A 431 8.06 -30.50 2.44
CA ALA A 431 8.83 -29.28 2.77
C ALA A 431 8.46 -28.08 1.88
N THR A 432 7.87 -28.31 0.70
CA THR A 432 7.35 -27.25 -0.17
C THR A 432 6.23 -26.43 0.49
N SER A 433 5.54 -26.94 1.52
CA SER A 433 4.56 -26.15 2.27
C SER A 433 5.20 -25.02 3.09
N LEU A 434 6.54 -25.01 3.24
CA LEU A 434 7.29 -23.94 3.92
C LEU A 434 7.64 -22.78 2.98
N ALA A 435 7.45 -22.96 1.67
CA ALA A 435 7.76 -21.95 0.67
C ALA A 435 6.80 -20.77 0.77
N VAL A 436 7.35 -19.55 0.83
CA VAL A 436 6.59 -18.29 0.86
C VAL A 436 6.73 -17.55 -0.48
N SER A 437 7.77 -17.88 -1.24
CA SER A 437 8.05 -17.35 -2.58
C SER A 437 8.39 -18.47 -3.56
N THR A 438 8.36 -18.16 -4.86
CA THR A 438 8.81 -19.07 -5.93
C THR A 438 10.29 -19.44 -5.79
N VAL A 439 11.11 -18.50 -5.30
CA VAL A 439 12.53 -18.72 -4.98
C VAL A 439 12.68 -19.74 -3.86
N ASP A 440 11.84 -19.65 -2.83
CA ASP A 440 11.84 -20.61 -1.72
C ASP A 440 11.38 -22.01 -2.17
N ASP A 441 10.36 -22.09 -3.03
CA ASP A 441 9.86 -23.36 -3.55
C ASP A 441 10.93 -24.08 -4.39
N LEU A 442 11.62 -23.36 -5.28
CA LEU A 442 12.74 -23.90 -6.06
C LEU A 442 13.87 -24.40 -5.15
N PHE A 443 14.23 -23.62 -4.12
CA PHE A 443 15.23 -24.02 -3.14
C PHE A 443 14.82 -25.30 -2.39
N LEU A 444 13.58 -25.35 -1.87
CA LEU A 444 13.07 -26.49 -1.10
C LEU A 444 12.93 -27.75 -1.95
N ARG A 445 12.54 -27.63 -3.21
CA ARG A 445 12.50 -28.77 -4.16
C ARG A 445 13.88 -29.31 -4.42
N LYS A 446 14.86 -28.45 -4.71
CA LYS A 446 16.25 -28.87 -4.94
C LYS A 446 16.83 -29.54 -3.67
N LEU A 447 16.60 -28.93 -2.50
CA LEU A 447 17.04 -29.45 -1.22
C LEU A 447 16.43 -30.84 -0.94
N ASN A 448 15.12 -30.99 -1.11
CA ASN A 448 14.44 -32.28 -0.91
C ASN A 448 14.92 -33.34 -1.90
N ALA A 449 15.07 -33.00 -3.19
CA ALA A 449 15.53 -33.95 -4.20
C ALA A 449 16.91 -34.51 -3.84
N TYR A 450 17.84 -33.65 -3.42
CA TYR A 450 19.16 -34.07 -2.97
C TYR A 450 19.10 -34.92 -1.68
N LEU A 451 18.23 -34.55 -0.73
CA LEU A 451 18.03 -35.33 0.48
C LEU A 451 17.45 -36.71 0.18
N GLU A 452 16.50 -36.83 -0.76
CA GLU A 452 15.91 -38.10 -1.17
C GLU A 452 16.93 -39.01 -1.86
N GLU A 453 17.74 -38.46 -2.76
CA GLU A 453 18.81 -39.19 -3.46
C GLU A 453 19.88 -39.72 -2.50
N HIS A 454 20.20 -38.96 -1.44
CA HIS A 454 21.24 -39.29 -0.48
C HIS A 454 20.72 -39.67 0.92
N ILE A 455 19.44 -40.00 1.06
CA ILE A 455 18.80 -40.24 2.37
C ILE A 455 19.45 -41.43 3.11
N THR A 456 19.94 -42.42 2.36
CA THR A 456 20.59 -43.65 2.84
C THR A 456 22.04 -43.44 3.27
N ASN A 457 22.68 -42.34 2.85
CA ASN A 457 24.08 -42.06 3.12
C ASN A 457 24.23 -41.52 4.55
N ASP A 458 24.87 -42.29 5.44
CA ASP A 458 25.10 -41.89 6.84
C ASP A 458 26.13 -40.76 6.99
N ALA A 459 27.04 -40.61 6.01
CA ALA A 459 28.05 -39.56 5.95
C ALA A 459 27.52 -38.20 5.41
N LEU A 460 26.25 -38.11 5.02
CA LEU A 460 25.61 -36.87 4.58
C LEU A 460 25.77 -35.77 5.64
N ASN A 461 26.45 -34.69 5.28
CA ASN A 461 26.75 -33.58 6.18
C ASN A 461 26.32 -32.22 5.59
N VAL A 462 26.40 -31.18 6.41
CA VAL A 462 25.96 -29.83 6.05
C VAL A 462 26.83 -29.21 4.94
N GLU A 463 28.11 -29.57 4.86
CA GLU A 463 29.03 -29.07 3.82
C GLU A 463 28.68 -29.59 2.42
N MET A 464 28.31 -30.88 2.33
CA MET A 464 27.84 -31.49 1.09
C MET A 464 26.57 -30.80 0.58
N LEU A 465 25.60 -30.58 1.47
CA LEU A 465 24.38 -29.83 1.16
C LEU A 465 24.69 -28.39 0.73
N ALA A 466 25.58 -27.69 1.42
CA ALA A 466 25.92 -26.31 1.07
C ALA A 466 26.57 -26.23 -0.32
N THR A 467 27.46 -27.18 -0.63
CA THR A 467 28.12 -27.31 -1.93
C THR A 467 27.11 -27.55 -3.04
N GLU A 468 26.19 -28.51 -2.88
CA GLU A 468 25.15 -28.79 -3.87
C GLU A 468 24.21 -27.59 -4.06
N MET A 469 23.83 -26.94 -2.97
CA MET A 469 22.94 -25.77 -3.02
C MET A 469 23.65 -24.49 -3.52
N GLY A 470 24.95 -24.56 -3.85
CA GLY A 470 25.72 -23.45 -4.42
C GLY A 470 25.89 -22.28 -3.44
N MET A 471 25.96 -22.55 -2.15
CA MET A 471 26.00 -21.51 -1.11
C MET A 471 26.97 -21.85 0.03
N SER A 472 27.33 -20.85 0.83
CA SER A 472 28.13 -21.07 2.03
C SER A 472 27.34 -21.87 3.08
N THR A 473 28.04 -22.57 3.98
CA THR A 473 27.41 -23.31 5.08
C THR A 473 26.59 -22.40 6.00
N SER A 474 27.05 -21.18 6.23
CA SER A 474 26.36 -20.15 7.00
C SER A 474 25.13 -19.60 6.28
N SER A 475 25.18 -19.43 4.95
CA SER A 475 24.01 -19.09 4.13
C SER A 475 22.94 -20.20 4.17
N LEU A 476 23.35 -21.45 4.00
CA LEU A 476 22.46 -22.61 4.09
C LEU A 476 21.80 -22.68 5.46
N TYR A 477 22.57 -22.51 6.53
CA TYR A 477 22.07 -22.52 7.89
C TYR A 477 20.97 -21.46 8.08
N ARG A 478 21.24 -20.22 7.66
CA ARG A 478 20.28 -19.10 7.75
C ARG A 478 19.01 -19.40 6.97
N LYS A 479 19.14 -19.91 5.73
CA LYS A 479 18.02 -20.21 4.85
C LYS A 479 17.13 -21.35 5.38
N VAL A 480 17.74 -22.46 5.79
CA VAL A 480 17.00 -23.61 6.34
C VAL A 480 16.35 -23.23 7.67
N LYS A 481 17.06 -22.53 8.56
CA LYS A 481 16.51 -22.06 9.84
C LYS A 481 15.38 -21.06 9.63
N GLY A 482 15.51 -20.13 8.67
CA GLY A 482 14.48 -19.15 8.39
C GLY A 482 13.22 -19.71 7.70
N LEU A 483 13.35 -20.80 6.95
CA LEU A 483 12.22 -21.49 6.33
C LEU A 483 11.52 -22.49 7.26
N SER A 484 12.29 -23.28 8.01
CA SER A 484 11.81 -24.45 8.75
C SER A 484 11.92 -24.33 10.27
N GLY A 485 12.51 -23.24 10.78
CA GLY A 485 12.84 -23.07 12.21
C GLY A 485 13.77 -24.13 12.77
N LEU A 486 14.58 -24.79 11.93
CA LEU A 486 15.48 -25.89 12.29
C LEU A 486 16.89 -25.61 11.80
N SER A 487 17.89 -26.11 12.51
CA SER A 487 19.23 -26.20 11.94
C SER A 487 19.23 -27.19 10.75
N PRO A 488 20.16 -27.06 9.78
CA PRO A 488 20.30 -28.03 8.69
C PRO A 488 20.46 -29.48 9.19
N VAL A 489 21.16 -29.68 10.30
CA VAL A 489 21.35 -31.01 10.91
C VAL A 489 20.02 -31.59 11.41
N GLU A 490 19.20 -30.77 12.07
CA GLU A 490 17.87 -31.19 12.52
C GLU A 490 16.92 -31.38 11.34
N PHE A 491 17.03 -30.57 10.30
CA PHE A 491 16.23 -30.70 9.09
C PHE A 491 16.48 -32.03 8.39
N ILE A 492 17.75 -32.43 8.20
CA ILE A 492 18.13 -33.76 7.67
C ILE A 492 17.54 -34.86 8.54
N LYS A 493 17.66 -34.74 9.87
CA LYS A 493 17.14 -35.72 10.82
C LYS A 493 15.63 -35.90 10.69
N ILE A 494 14.87 -34.80 10.62
CA ILE A 494 13.42 -34.85 10.45
C ILE A 494 13.04 -35.42 9.08
N ALA A 495 13.76 -35.08 8.01
CA ALA A 495 13.55 -35.66 6.68
C ALA A 495 13.73 -37.19 6.70
N ARG A 496 14.81 -37.69 7.33
CA ARG A 496 15.06 -39.13 7.50
C ARG A 496 13.94 -39.82 8.30
N LEU A 497 13.47 -39.19 9.39
CA LEU A 497 12.36 -39.73 10.19
C LEU A 497 11.04 -39.76 9.41
N LYS A 498 10.75 -38.72 8.61
CA LYS A 498 9.56 -38.71 7.73
C LYS A 498 9.63 -39.82 6.68
N GLN A 499 10.81 -40.07 6.10
CA GLN A 499 11.00 -41.18 5.17
C GLN A 499 10.83 -42.54 5.87
N ALA A 500 11.26 -42.66 7.13
CA ALA A 500 11.03 -43.86 7.91
C ALA A 500 9.52 -44.12 8.11
N VAL A 501 8.74 -43.09 8.43
CA VAL A 501 7.28 -43.18 8.53
C VAL A 501 6.64 -43.62 7.20
N LEU A 502 7.13 -43.11 6.07
CA LEU A 502 6.64 -43.52 4.76
C LEU A 502 6.91 -45.01 4.47
N LEU A 503 8.12 -45.50 4.80
CA LEU A 503 8.46 -46.91 4.68
C LEU A 503 7.58 -47.80 5.57
N MET A 504 7.34 -47.38 6.82
CA MET A 504 6.44 -48.09 7.74
C MET A 504 5.01 -48.20 7.17
N LYS A 505 4.47 -47.10 6.64
CA LYS A 505 3.13 -47.08 6.02
C LYS A 505 3.04 -47.93 4.75
N ASN A 506 4.15 -48.08 4.03
CA ASN A 506 4.23 -48.92 2.84
C ASN A 506 4.47 -50.41 3.15
N GLY A 507 4.40 -50.81 4.42
CA GLY A 507 4.42 -52.22 4.85
C GLY A 507 5.80 -52.77 5.22
N GLU A 508 6.83 -51.92 5.34
CA GLU A 508 8.13 -52.35 5.87
C GLU A 508 8.06 -52.53 7.39
N ASN A 509 8.26 -53.77 7.87
CA ASN A 509 8.06 -54.11 9.29
C ASN A 509 9.38 -54.29 10.08
N ARG A 510 10.54 -54.15 9.43
CA ARG A 510 11.85 -54.38 10.04
C ARG A 510 12.50 -53.07 10.47
N ILE A 511 12.30 -52.69 11.73
CA ILE A 511 12.80 -51.42 12.31
C ILE A 511 14.31 -51.20 12.08
N ASN A 512 15.13 -52.25 12.25
CA ASN A 512 16.57 -52.18 12.00
C ASN A 512 16.88 -51.84 10.53
N GLU A 513 16.16 -52.45 9.59
CA GLU A 513 16.33 -52.24 8.16
C GLU A 513 15.88 -50.84 7.75
N ILE A 514 14.77 -50.34 8.32
CA ILE A 514 14.27 -48.97 8.12
C ILE A 514 15.29 -47.94 8.63
N ALA A 515 15.90 -48.16 9.80
CA ALA A 515 16.90 -47.26 10.36
C ALA A 515 18.11 -47.09 9.42
N PHE A 516 18.65 -48.19 8.89
CA PHE A 516 19.77 -48.13 7.95
C PHE A 516 19.35 -47.58 6.57
N ARG A 517 18.16 -47.96 6.06
CA ARG A 517 17.63 -47.43 4.78
C ARG A 517 17.28 -45.95 4.82
N THR A 518 17.23 -45.35 6.00
CA THR A 518 17.03 -43.90 6.19
C THR A 518 18.29 -43.20 6.67
N GLY A 519 19.46 -43.85 6.57
CA GLY A 519 20.77 -43.23 6.79
C GLY A 519 21.11 -42.97 8.27
N PHE A 520 20.47 -43.64 9.22
CA PHE A 520 20.90 -43.59 10.62
C PHE A 520 22.07 -44.55 10.85
N SER A 521 23.09 -44.07 11.59
CA SER A 521 24.30 -44.85 11.92
C SER A 521 24.04 -46.03 12.87
N SER A 522 22.95 -46.00 13.64
CA SER A 522 22.52 -47.16 14.45
C SER A 522 21.01 -47.18 14.69
N PRO A 523 20.39 -48.39 14.81
CA PRO A 523 18.96 -48.53 15.16
C PRO A 523 18.60 -47.97 16.54
N ALA A 524 19.54 -47.97 17.48
CA ALA A 524 19.34 -47.38 18.81
C ALA A 524 19.20 -45.85 18.71
N TYR A 525 20.09 -45.19 17.97
CA TYR A 525 20.01 -43.74 17.74
C TYR A 525 18.75 -43.34 16.97
N PHE A 526 18.36 -44.14 15.96
CA PHE A 526 17.08 -43.97 15.26
C PHE A 526 15.90 -44.01 16.23
N SER A 527 15.81 -45.03 17.08
CA SER A 527 14.68 -45.20 18.01
C SER A 527 14.57 -44.04 19.00
N THR A 528 15.69 -43.54 19.52
CA THR A 528 15.71 -42.36 20.41
C THR A 528 15.25 -41.10 19.68
N CYS A 529 15.72 -40.87 18.44
CA CYS A 529 15.29 -39.72 17.64
C CYS A 529 13.79 -39.79 17.29
N PHE A 530 13.30 -40.98 16.91
CA PHE A 530 11.90 -41.21 16.55
C PHE A 530 10.98 -40.97 17.75
N GLN A 531 11.33 -41.51 18.92
CA GLN A 531 10.57 -41.30 20.15
C GLN A 531 10.56 -39.83 20.58
N LYS A 532 11.70 -39.13 20.44
CA LYS A 532 11.77 -37.70 20.73
C LYS A 532 10.88 -36.87 19.78
N GLN A 533 10.78 -37.26 18.51
CA GLN A 533 10.03 -36.51 17.50
C GLN A 533 8.52 -36.75 17.58
N TYR A 534 8.10 -38.01 17.73
CA TYR A 534 6.69 -38.42 17.63
C TYR A 534 6.06 -38.84 18.96
N GLY A 535 6.81 -38.80 20.06
CA GLY A 535 6.34 -39.17 21.40
C GLY A 535 6.12 -40.68 21.61
N LYS A 536 6.36 -41.52 20.59
CA LYS A 536 6.14 -42.97 20.60
C LYS A 536 7.35 -43.69 20.02
N THR A 537 7.59 -44.92 20.44
CA THR A 537 8.65 -45.75 19.85
C THR A 537 8.26 -46.18 18.42
N PRO A 538 9.24 -46.48 17.54
CA PRO A 538 8.94 -46.99 16.19
C PRO A 538 8.01 -48.21 16.19
N THR A 539 8.19 -49.11 17.17
CA THR A 539 7.37 -50.32 17.33
C THR A 539 5.93 -50.00 17.71
N GLU A 540 5.70 -49.00 18.54
CA GLU A 540 4.34 -48.54 18.91
C GLU A 540 3.67 -47.84 17.74
N PHE A 541 4.41 -46.99 17.03
CA PHE A 541 3.90 -46.27 15.87
C PHE A 541 3.46 -47.20 14.73
N MET A 542 4.21 -48.28 14.47
CA MET A 542 3.83 -49.30 13.49
C MET A 542 2.55 -50.06 13.83
N LYS A 543 2.17 -50.17 15.12
CA LYS A 543 0.93 -50.84 15.52
C LYS A 543 -0.31 -49.99 15.25
N GLU A 544 -0.11 -48.69 15.01
CA GLU A 544 -1.16 -47.71 14.77
C GLU A 544 -1.27 -47.30 13.29
N CYS A 545 -0.28 -47.66 12.47
CA CYS A 545 -0.29 -47.52 11.02
C CYS A 545 -0.96 -48.73 10.38
#